data_AF-A0A853DDH4-F1
#
_entry.id   AF-A0A853DDH4-F1
#
_cell.length_a   1.000
_cell.length_b   1.000
_cell.length_c   1.000
_cell.angle_alpha   90.00
_cell.angle_beta   90.00
_cell.angle_gamma   90.00
#
_symmetry.space_group_name_H-M   'P 1'
#
loop_
_entity.id
_entity.type
_entity.pdbx_description
1 polymer ?
#
loop_
_entity_poly.entity_id
_entity_poly.type
_entity_poly.pdbx_seq_one_letter_code
_entity_poly.pdbx_strand_id
1 'polypeptide(L)'
;MLEPISVINAISVDREIYTDGHSPLLTIGEDYEKYVVKNSKGRIPAFDLINEFLANGLLQCLNIPTPECAILKIDRSLVMGYSNNHQARFYNYSSFGSRVISKNWI
;
A
#
# COMPACT_ATOMS: atom_id res chain seq x y z
N MET A 1 -11.40 19.66 -1.23
CA MET A 1 -11.69 18.95 -2.49
C MET A 1 -10.98 17.61 -2.40
N LEU A 2 -11.60 16.50 -2.81
CA LEU A 2 -10.92 15.21 -2.81
C LEU A 2 -9.90 15.21 -3.94
N GLU A 3 -8.63 14.98 -3.60
CA GLU A 3 -7.58 14.82 -4.60
C GLU A 3 -7.69 13.44 -5.26
N PRO A 4 -7.49 13.32 -6.59
CA PRO A 4 -7.42 12.02 -7.25
C PRO A 4 -6.31 11.15 -6.64
N ILE A 5 -6.61 9.87 -6.41
CA ILE A 5 -5.60 8.92 -5.93
C ILE A 5 -4.55 8.66 -7.01
N SER A 6 -3.27 8.74 -6.65
CA SER A 6 -2.17 8.43 -7.55
C SER A 6 -2.06 6.93 -7.83
N VAL A 7 -1.56 6.57 -9.00
CA VAL A 7 -1.25 5.19 -9.39
C VAL A 7 0.24 5.12 -9.67
N ILE A 8 0.96 4.28 -8.93
CA ILE A 8 2.42 4.27 -8.90
C ILE A 8 2.92 2.85 -9.22
N ASN A 9 3.89 2.71 -10.12
CA ASN A 9 4.58 1.44 -10.29
C ASN A 9 5.61 1.25 -9.17
N ALA A 10 5.62 0.07 -8.57
CA ALA A 10 6.67 -0.29 -7.63
C ALA A 10 7.93 -0.68 -8.38
N ILE A 11 9.07 -0.16 -7.93
CA ILE A 11 10.39 -0.48 -8.48
C ILE A 11 11.17 -1.44 -7.59
N SER A 12 10.80 -1.55 -6.31
CA SER A 12 11.44 -2.46 -5.37
C SER A 12 10.56 -2.73 -4.15
N VAL A 13 10.80 -3.85 -3.47
CA VAL A 13 10.24 -4.18 -2.16
C VAL A 13 11.41 -4.27 -1.16
N ASP A 14 11.39 -3.40 -0.15
CA ASP A 14 12.44 -3.27 0.88
C ASP A 14 12.35 -4.45 1.86
N ARG A 15 11.18 -4.65 2.49
CA ARG A 15 10.95 -5.75 3.43
C ARG A 15 9.46 -5.98 3.72
N GLU A 16 9.15 -7.12 4.33
CA GLU A 16 7.88 -7.36 5.01
C GLU A 16 7.94 -6.73 6.42
N ILE A 17 6.88 -6.03 6.80
CA ILE A 17 6.73 -5.46 8.14
C ILE A 17 5.94 -6.45 8.98
N TYR A 18 6.54 -7.05 9.99
CA TYR A 18 5.82 -7.96 10.89
C TYR A 18 5.12 -7.18 12.01
N THR A 19 3.81 -7.31 12.10
CA THR A 19 2.97 -6.83 13.22
C THR A 19 2.13 -7.99 13.75
N ASP A 20 1.53 -7.83 14.93
CA ASP A 20 0.77 -8.91 15.60
C ASP A 20 -0.45 -9.42 14.81
N GLY A 21 -0.99 -8.61 13.88
CA GLY A 21 -2.17 -8.98 13.08
C GLY A 21 -1.98 -8.99 11.57
N HIS A 22 -0.96 -8.29 11.06
CA HIS A 22 -0.75 -8.11 9.62
C HIS A 22 0.72 -8.08 9.24
N SER A 23 0.97 -8.37 7.97
CA SER A 23 2.30 -8.29 7.38
C SER A 23 2.20 -7.50 6.08
N PRO A 24 2.25 -6.16 6.09
CA PRO A 24 2.31 -5.37 4.87
C PRO A 24 3.73 -5.32 4.30
N LEU A 25 3.85 -4.98 3.02
CA LEU A 25 5.16 -4.74 2.39
C LEU A 25 5.56 -3.29 2.50
N LEU A 26 6.82 -3.04 2.89
CA LEU A 26 7.46 -1.76 2.66
C LEU A 26 7.99 -1.74 1.21
N THR A 27 7.38 -0.91 0.36
CA THR A 27 7.60 -0.87 -1.09
C THR A 27 8.13 0.48 -1.51
N ILE A 28 9.01 0.51 -2.51
CA ILE A 28 9.55 1.75 -3.10
C ILE A 28 8.86 1.98 -4.44
N GLY A 29 8.26 3.15 -4.61
CA GLY A 29 7.61 3.60 -5.84
C GLY A 29 8.59 4.15 -6.87
N GLU A 30 8.15 4.31 -8.11
CA GLU A 30 8.92 4.96 -9.19
C GLU A 30 9.16 6.46 -8.95
N ASP A 31 8.43 7.05 -7.99
CA ASP A 31 8.64 8.38 -7.45
C ASP A 31 9.71 8.42 -6.34
N TYR A 32 10.37 7.29 -6.07
CA TYR A 32 11.36 7.11 -5.01
C TYR A 32 10.83 7.25 -3.58
N GLU A 33 9.52 7.36 -3.41
CA GLU A 33 8.88 7.40 -2.10
C GLU A 33 8.65 5.97 -1.56
N LYS A 34 8.55 5.86 -0.23
CA LYS A 34 8.27 4.59 0.45
C LYS A 34 6.80 4.48 0.81
N TYR A 35 6.24 3.29 0.61
CA TYR A 35 4.83 2.98 0.87
C TYR A 35 4.69 1.73 1.74
N VAL A 36 3.77 1.79 2.71
CA VAL A 36 3.30 0.60 3.44
C VAL A 36 2.11 0.02 2.68
N VAL A 37 2.29 -1.14 2.07
CA VAL A 37 1.36 -1.69 1.08
C VAL A 37 0.60 -2.90 1.60
N LYS A 38 -0.72 -2.87 1.41
CA LYS A 38 -1.64 -3.99 1.61
C LYS A 38 -2.10 -4.54 0.25
N ASN A 39 -2.11 -5.87 0.14
CA ASN A 39 -2.69 -6.59 -1.00
C ASN A 39 -4.08 -7.14 -0.63
N SER A 40 -4.84 -7.58 -1.64
CA SER A 40 -6.19 -8.15 -1.44
C SER A 40 -6.18 -9.59 -0.91
N LYS A 41 -5.00 -10.24 -0.83
CA LYS A 41 -4.82 -11.69 -0.65
C LYS A 41 -5.65 -12.52 -1.65
N GLY A 42 -5.88 -11.99 -2.85
CA GLY A 42 -6.67 -12.64 -3.90
C GLY A 42 -8.18 -12.63 -3.67
N ARG A 43 -8.70 -11.88 -2.69
CA ARG A 43 -10.14 -11.75 -2.44
C ARG A 43 -10.80 -10.82 -3.46
N ILE A 44 -11.98 -11.23 -3.96
CA ILE A 44 -12.80 -10.46 -4.90
C ILE A 44 -14.27 -10.50 -4.40
N PRO A 45 -14.88 -9.33 -4.10
CA PRO A 45 -14.26 -8.02 -4.08
C PRO A 45 -13.27 -7.87 -2.92
N ALA A 46 -12.26 -7.01 -3.10
CA ALA A 46 -11.21 -6.77 -2.10
C ALA A 46 -11.70 -5.80 -1.02
N PHE A 47 -12.69 -6.20 -0.22
CA PHE A 47 -13.34 -5.33 0.78
C PHE A 47 -12.36 -4.62 1.70
N ASP A 48 -11.30 -5.30 2.14
CA ASP A 48 -10.29 -4.69 3.01
C ASP A 48 -9.60 -3.50 2.34
N LEU A 49 -9.28 -3.58 1.04
CA LEU A 49 -8.68 -2.46 0.31
C LEU A 49 -9.68 -1.35 0.02
N ILE A 50 -10.94 -1.71 -0.26
CA ILE A 50 -12.03 -0.75 -0.45
C ILE A 50 -12.25 0.05 0.85
N ASN A 51 -12.23 -0.62 2.00
CA ASN A 51 -12.39 0.02 3.30
C ASN A 51 -11.25 1.01 3.59
N GLU A 52 -10.00 0.65 3.28
CA GLU A 52 -8.86 1.57 3.42
C GLU A 52 -8.98 2.80 2.51
N PHE A 53 -9.39 2.60 1.26
CA PHE A 53 -9.63 3.70 0.32
C PHE A 53 -10.74 4.65 0.82
N LEU A 54 -11.87 4.09 1.24
CA LEU A 54 -12.99 4.87 1.77
C LEU A 54 -12.63 5.60 3.06
N ALA A 55 -11.95 4.91 3.99
CA ALA A 55 -11.50 5.50 5.24
C ALA A 55 -10.57 6.70 4.97
N ASN A 56 -9.58 6.55 4.08
CA ASN A 56 -8.69 7.65 3.71
C ASN A 56 -9.47 8.83 3.11
N GLY A 57 -10.41 8.59 2.20
CA GLY A 57 -11.26 9.64 1.62
C GLY A 57 -12.09 10.37 2.69
N LEU A 58 -12.66 9.65 3.65
CA LEU A 58 -13.39 10.25 4.77
C LEU A 58 -12.49 11.10 5.67
N LEU A 59 -11.27 10.62 5.97
CA LEU A 59 -10.28 11.38 6.75
C LEU A 59 -9.92 12.70 6.05
N GLN A 60 -9.74 12.67 4.73
CA GLN A 60 -9.51 13.88 3.93
C GLN A 60 -10.70 14.85 3.98
N CYS A 61 -11.93 14.35 3.81
CA CYS A 61 -13.14 15.18 3.92
C CYS A 61 -13.29 15.84 5.29
N LEU A 62 -12.85 15.17 6.36
CA LEU A 62 -12.88 15.67 7.73
C LEU A 62 -11.67 16.55 8.09
N ASN A 63 -10.73 16.77 7.16
CA ASN A 63 -9.45 17.45 7.40
C ASN A 63 -8.63 16.83 8.55
N ILE A 64 -8.73 15.52 8.75
CA ILE A 64 -7.90 14.80 9.73
C ILE A 64 -6.56 14.50 9.07
N PRO A 65 -5.42 14.86 9.71
CA PRO A 65 -4.10 14.53 9.20
C PRO A 65 -3.96 13.03 8.96
N THR A 66 -3.74 12.65 7.71
CA THR A 66 -3.58 11.26 7.26
C THR A 66 -2.43 11.21 6.24
N PRO A 67 -1.68 10.10 6.15
CA PRO A 67 -0.69 9.94 5.10
C PRO A 67 -1.34 9.99 3.72
N GLU A 68 -0.62 10.53 2.74
CA GLU A 68 -1.01 10.41 1.34
C GLU A 68 -1.06 8.94 0.93
N CYS A 69 -2.11 8.54 0.21
CA CYS A 69 -2.30 7.17 -0.23
C CYS A 69 -2.21 7.07 -1.75
N ALA A 70 -1.77 5.91 -2.23
CA ALA A 70 -1.62 5.60 -3.63
C ALA A 70 -2.07 4.17 -3.93
N ILE A 71 -2.45 3.93 -5.17
CA ILE A 71 -2.60 2.59 -5.74
C ILE A 71 -1.24 2.14 -6.25
N LEU A 72 -0.70 1.04 -5.71
CA LEU A 72 0.58 0.50 -6.15
C LEU A 72 0.39 -0.71 -7.07
N LYS A 73 1.05 -0.66 -8.23
CA LYS A 73 1.22 -1.80 -9.13
C LYS A 73 2.55 -2.47 -8.82
N ILE A 74 2.52 -3.66 -8.25
CA ILE A 74 3.72 -4.40 -7.86
C ILE A 74 3.89 -5.57 -8.83
N ASP A 75 5.02 -5.61 -9.52
CA ASP A 75 5.35 -6.75 -10.36
C ASP A 75 5.58 -8.02 -9.52
N ARG A 76 5.13 -9.16 -10.04
CA ARG A 76 5.20 -10.45 -9.36
C ARG A 76 6.62 -10.88 -9.03
N SER A 77 7.58 -10.50 -9.86
CA SER A 77 8.99 -10.81 -9.63
C SER A 77 9.54 -10.14 -8.37
N LEU A 78 9.01 -8.97 -7.99
CA LEU A 78 9.45 -8.20 -6.82
C LEU A 78 9.06 -8.84 -5.49
N VAL A 79 8.13 -9.80 -5.50
CA VAL A 79 7.60 -10.47 -4.30
C VAL A 79 7.95 -11.96 -4.25
N MET A 80 8.80 -12.44 -5.16
CA MET A 80 9.29 -13.82 -5.13
C MET A 80 10.15 -14.04 -3.87
N GLY A 81 9.83 -15.07 -3.09
CA GLY A 81 10.58 -15.42 -1.87
C GLY A 81 10.07 -14.77 -0.58
N TYR A 82 9.04 -13.91 -0.65
CA TYR A 82 8.35 -13.41 0.55
C TYR A 82 7.40 -14.45 1.15
N SER A 83 6.87 -14.16 2.34
CA SER A 83 6.00 -15.08 3.09
C SER A 83 4.73 -15.48 2.33
N ASN A 84 4.02 -16.48 2.86
CA ASN A 84 2.72 -16.91 2.33
C ASN A 84 1.65 -15.80 2.28
N ASN A 85 1.86 -14.67 2.98
CA ASN A 85 1.00 -13.47 2.90
C ASN A 85 1.22 -12.65 1.62
N HIS A 86 2.31 -12.91 0.89
CA HIS A 86 2.76 -12.16 -0.28
C HIS A 86 3.01 -13.05 -1.48
N GLN A 87 2.16 -14.06 -1.67
CA GLN A 87 2.22 -14.90 -2.86
C GLN A 87 2.05 -14.06 -4.12
N ALA A 88 2.90 -14.31 -5.13
CA ALA A 88 2.93 -13.56 -6.38
C ALA A 88 1.54 -13.38 -7.03
N ARG A 89 0.65 -14.37 -6.91
CA ARG A 89 -0.73 -14.29 -7.45
C ARG A 89 -1.58 -13.17 -6.83
N PHE A 90 -1.28 -12.71 -5.62
CA PHE A 90 -1.99 -11.60 -4.97
C PHE A 90 -1.73 -10.24 -5.63
N TYR A 91 -0.67 -10.16 -6.43
CA TYR A 91 -0.23 -8.96 -7.14
C TYR A 91 -0.61 -8.96 -8.62
N ASN A 92 -1.48 -9.89 -9.04
CA ASN A 92 -2.20 -9.77 -10.31
C ASN A 92 -3.20 -8.58 -10.29
N TYR A 93 -3.49 -8.06 -9.10
CA TYR A 93 -4.38 -6.92 -8.87
C TYR A 93 -3.60 -5.79 -8.20
N SER A 94 -4.10 -4.56 -8.37
CA SER A 94 -3.52 -3.41 -7.70
C SER A 94 -3.58 -3.54 -6.18
N SER A 95 -2.56 -3.02 -5.51
CA SER A 95 -2.46 -2.92 -4.06
C SER A 95 -2.75 -1.49 -3.60
N PHE A 96 -3.06 -1.32 -2.31
CA PHE A 96 -3.27 0.00 -1.71
C PHE A 96 -2.12 0.30 -0.75
N GLY A 97 -1.52 1.48 -0.85
CA GLY A 97 -0.41 1.86 0.00
C GLY A 97 -0.55 3.27 0.56
N SER A 98 -0.06 3.45 1.79
CA SER A 98 0.11 4.75 2.41
C SER A 98 1.58 5.16 2.41
N ARG A 99 1.87 6.41 2.04
CA ARG A 99 3.22 6.95 2.02
C ARG A 99 3.78 6.99 3.44
N VAL A 100 5.02 6.55 3.59
CA VAL A 100 5.72 6.59 4.87
C VAL A 100 6.04 8.03 5.21
N ILE A 101 5.58 8.49 6.38
CA ILE A 101 5.93 9.80 6.89
C ILE A 101 7.31 9.72 7.54
N SER A 102 8.30 10.35 6.95
CA SER A 102 9.59 10.59 7.60
C SER A 102 9.37 11.53 8.79
N LYS A 103 9.51 11.03 10.01
CA LYS A 103 9.61 11.91 11.19
C LYS A 103 10.95 12.63 11.13
N ASN A 104 10.97 13.85 10.59
CA ASN A 104 12.01 14.81 10.91
C ASN A 104 11.73 15.30 12.33
N TRP A 105 12.35 14.67 13.33
CA TRP A 105 12.46 15.27 14.65
C TRP A 105 13.48 16.41 14.54
N ILE A 106 12.97 17.65 14.55
CA ILE A 106 13.76 18.83 14.88
C ILE A 106 13.91 18.86 16.40
#